data_AF-A0A933TR46-F1
#
_entry.id   AF-A0A933TR46-F1
#
_cell.length_a   1.000
_cell.length_b   1.000
_cell.length_c   1.000
_cell.angle_alpha   90.00
_cell.angle_beta   90.00
_cell.angle_gamma   90.00
#
_symmetry.space_group_name_H-M   'P 1'
#
loop_
_entity.id
_entity.type
_entity.pdbx_description
1 polymer ?
#
loop_
_entity_poly.entity_id
_entity_poly.type
_entity_poly.pdbx_seq_one_letter_code
_entity_poly.pdbx_strand_id
1 'polypeptide(L)'
;MSSVLTVRVADDMKNQMDALAEATGRTRSWIAAEAIRQYVDSESWQVAEIKKALIEADAGDFADPEEVKRVFSKYSPANRGTPNAD
;
A
#
# COMPACT_ATOMS: atom_id res chain seq x y z
N MET A 1 23.85 -1.30 2.96
CA MET A 1 24.51 -1.83 1.74
C MET A 1 23.69 -1.40 0.54
N SER A 2 24.32 -1.02 -0.58
CA SER A 2 23.66 -0.75 -1.85
C SER A 2 23.98 -1.86 -2.86
N SER A 3 23.03 -2.18 -3.73
CA SER A 3 23.18 -3.13 -4.84
C SER A 3 22.89 -2.42 -6.17
N VAL A 4 23.53 -2.86 -7.25
CA VAL A 4 23.31 -2.30 -8.59
C VAL A 4 22.30 -3.16 -9.34
N LEU A 5 21.27 -2.51 -9.88
CA LEU A 5 20.28 -3.12 -10.77
C LEU A 5 20.38 -2.46 -12.15
N THR A 6 20.56 -3.26 -13.19
CA THR A 6 20.52 -2.78 -14.58
C THR A 6 19.15 -3.09 -15.18
N VAL A 7 18.43 -2.06 -15.62
CA VAL A 7 17.07 -2.18 -16.17
C VAL A 7 17.03 -1.56 -17.55
N ARG A 8 16.35 -2.21 -18.50
CA ARG A 8 16.02 -1.61 -19.79
C ARG A 8 14.76 -0.76 -19.63
N VAL A 9 14.83 0.48 -20.07
CA VAL A 9 13.69 1.40 -20.11
C VAL A 9 13.52 1.88 -21.55
N ALA A 10 12.28 2.20 -21.92
CA ALA A 10 12.01 2.81 -23.22
C ALA A 10 12.61 4.23 -23.28
N ASP A 11 12.94 4.69 -24.49
CA ASP A 11 13.62 5.97 -24.70
C ASP A 11 12.77 7.17 -24.28
N ASP A 12 11.45 7.10 -24.48
CA ASP A 12 10.49 8.10 -24.03
C ASP A 12 10.49 8.23 -22.49
N MET A 13 10.45 7.11 -21.78
CA MET A 13 10.54 7.08 -20.32
C MET A 13 11.87 7.67 -19.83
N LYS A 14 12.98 7.32 -20.48
CA LYS A 14 14.30 7.89 -20.17
C LYS A 14 14.29 9.41 -20.30
N ASN A 15 13.68 9.95 -21.36
CA ASN A 15 13.57 11.39 -21.58
C ASN A 15 12.68 12.07 -20.52
N GLN A 16 11.58 11.45 -20.13
CA GLN A 16 10.72 11.94 -19.05
C GLN A 16 11.47 12.00 -17.72
N MET A 17 12.26 10.97 -17.41
CA MET A 17 13.09 10.93 -16.21
C MET A 17 14.16 12.04 -16.22
N ASP A 18 14.72 12.37 -17.39
CA ASP A 18 15.70 13.45 -17.53
C ASP A 18 15.10 14.82 -17.29
N ALA A 19 13.94 15.10 -17.88
CA ALA A 19 13.23 16.36 -17.64
C ALA A 19 12.83 16.51 -16.15
N LEU A 20 12.38 15.42 -15.52
CA LEU A 20 12.01 15.43 -14.10
C LEU A 20 13.24 15.63 -13.20
N ALA A 21 14.36 14.99 -13.52
CA ALA A 21 15.62 15.17 -12.82
C ALA A 21 16.09 16.63 -12.85
N GLU A 22 16.04 17.27 -14.03
CA GLU A 22 16.37 18.68 -14.20
C GLU A 22 15.45 19.61 -13.40
N ALA A 23 14.13 19.42 -13.52
CA ALA A 23 13.14 20.25 -12.84
C ALA A 23 13.19 20.14 -11.30
N THR A 24 13.67 19.00 -10.76
CA THR A 24 13.72 18.74 -9.32
C THR A 24 15.12 18.88 -8.72
N GLY A 25 16.14 19.15 -9.53
CA GLY A 25 17.54 19.18 -9.09
C GLY A 25 18.05 17.80 -8.59
N ARG A 26 17.48 16.71 -9.10
CA ARG A 26 17.82 15.34 -8.71
C ARG A 26 18.58 14.63 -9.82
N THR A 27 19.21 13.50 -9.49
CA THR A 27 19.82 12.65 -10.51
C THR A 27 18.80 11.66 -11.05
N ARG A 28 18.98 11.25 -12.30
CA ARG A 28 18.17 10.19 -12.93
C ARG A 28 18.14 8.90 -12.10
N SER A 29 19.27 8.52 -11.51
CA SER A 29 19.37 7.34 -10.63
C SER A 29 18.57 7.52 -9.35
N TRP A 30 18.50 8.74 -8.80
CA TRP A 30 17.66 9.03 -7.64
C TRP A 30 16.18 8.87 -8.00
N ILE A 31 15.74 9.43 -9.14
CA ILE A 31 14.36 9.28 -9.63
C ILE A 31 14.00 7.80 -9.83
N ALA A 32 14.89 7.02 -10.45
CA ALA A 32 14.67 5.58 -10.65
C ALA A 32 14.54 4.83 -9.32
N ALA A 33 15.46 5.06 -8.38
CA ALA A 33 15.46 4.39 -7.09
C ALA A 33 14.23 4.78 -6.26
N GLU A 34 13.80 6.04 -6.33
CA GLU A 34 12.62 6.54 -5.63
C GLU A 34 11.34 5.91 -6.18
N ALA A 35 11.17 5.88 -7.52
CA ALA A 35 10.03 5.26 -8.16
C ALA A 35 9.93 3.76 -7.84
N ILE A 36 11.06 3.04 -7.87
CA ILE A 36 11.10 1.61 -7.50
C ILE A 36 10.72 1.43 -6.02
N ARG A 37 11.22 2.29 -5.12
CA ARG A 37 10.89 2.20 -3.70
C ARG A 37 9.40 2.39 -3.47
N GLN A 38 8.81 3.44 -4.04
CA GLN A 38 7.38 3.71 -3.88
C GLN A 38 6.51 2.55 -4.38
N TYR A 39 6.87 1.96 -5.52
CA TYR A 39 6.18 0.79 -6.05
C TYR A 39 6.33 -0.43 -5.12
N VAL A 40 7.55 -0.74 -4.66
CA VAL A 40 7.76 -1.87 -3.75
C VAL A 40 7.02 -1.67 -2.43
N ASP A 41 7.04 -0.46 -1.87
CA ASP A 41 6.35 -0.16 -0.62
C ASP A 41 4.83 -0.29 -0.80
N SER A 42 4.27 0.16 -1.94
CA SER A 42 2.83 0.06 -2.21
C SER A 42 2.34 -1.38 -2.42
N GLU A 43 3.16 -2.24 -3.02
CA GLU A 43 2.76 -3.62 -3.30
C GLU A 43 3.10 -4.57 -2.15
N SER A 44 4.21 -4.32 -1.44
CA SER A 44 4.72 -5.24 -0.43
C SER A 44 3.86 -5.30 0.82
N TRP A 45 3.22 -4.19 1.23
CA TRP A 45 2.38 -4.18 2.43
C TRP A 45 1.20 -5.16 2.29
N GLN A 46 0.54 -5.18 1.13
CA GLN A 46 -0.62 -6.04 0.91
C GLN A 46 -0.20 -7.51 0.88
N VAL A 47 0.92 -7.81 0.20
CA VAL A 47 1.45 -9.18 0.16
C VAL A 47 1.85 -9.65 1.56
N ALA A 48 2.45 -8.78 2.37
CA ALA A 48 2.81 -9.10 3.75
C ALA A 48 1.58 -9.36 4.61
N GLU A 49 0.55 -8.52 4.51
CA GLU A 49 -0.67 -8.65 5.30
C GLU A 49 -1.45 -9.91 4.94
N ILE A 50 -1.57 -10.24 3.65
CA ILE A 50 -2.19 -11.48 3.19
C ILE A 50 -1.46 -12.70 3.76
N LYS A 51 -0.12 -12.70 3.71
CA LYS A 51 0.68 -13.80 4.27
C LYS A 51 0.49 -13.94 5.77
N LYS A 52 0.39 -12.84 6.51
CA LYS A 52 0.12 -12.84 7.95
C LYS A 52 -1.27 -13.38 8.25
N ALA A 53 -2.29 -12.90 7.56
CA ALA A 53 -3.68 -13.35 7.71
C ALA A 53 -3.84 -14.86 7.40
N LEU A 54 -3.11 -15.38 6.42
CA LEU A 54 -3.09 -16.82 6.13
C LEU A 54 -2.53 -17.65 7.31
N ILE A 55 -1.46 -17.17 7.95
CA ILE A 55 -0.88 -17.84 9.12
C ILE A 55 -1.86 -17.82 10.30
N GLU A 56 -2.53 -16.69 10.55
CA GLU A 56 -3.55 -16.55 11.59
C GLU A 56 -4.73 -17.48 11.33
N ALA A 57 -5.21 -17.54 10.07
CA ALA A 57 -6.29 -18.43 9.65
C ALA A 57 -5.94 -19.92 9.81
N ASP A 58 -4.74 -20.32 9.39
CA ASP A 58 -4.24 -21.69 9.55
C ASP A 58 -4.08 -22.08 11.03
N ALA A 59 -3.78 -21.11 11.90
CA ALA A 59 -3.74 -21.28 13.35
C ALA A 59 -5.14 -21.28 14.01
N GLY A 60 -6.21 -20.98 13.25
CA GLY A 60 -7.56 -20.87 13.77
C GLY A 60 -7.81 -19.60 14.60
N ASP A 61 -6.96 -18.57 14.45
CA ASP A 61 -7.06 -17.29 15.14
C ASP A 61 -8.14 -16.40 14.51
N PHE A 62 -9.39 -16.80 14.74
CA PHE A 62 -10.58 -16.08 14.30
C PHE A 62 -11.35 -15.52 15.50
N ALA A 63 -12.02 -14.39 15.29
CA ALA A 63 -12.95 -13.85 16.27
C ALA A 63 -14.10 -14.82 16.55
N ASP A 64 -14.51 -14.92 17.81
CA ASP A 64 -15.67 -15.70 18.23
C ASP A 64 -16.97 -15.08 17.66
N PRO A 65 -18.01 -15.89 17.35
CA PRO A 65 -19.28 -15.39 16.83
C PRO A 65 -19.90 -14.24 17.62
N GLU A 66 -19.75 -14.21 18.95
CA GLU A 66 -20.29 -13.12 19.77
C GLU A 66 -19.51 -11.81 19.59
N GLU A 67 -18.21 -11.88 19.31
CA GLU A 67 -17.41 -10.70 18.97
C GLU A 67 -17.81 -10.13 17.61
N VAL A 68 -17.99 -11.01 16.63
CA VAL A 68 -18.47 -10.65 15.29
C VAL A 68 -19.83 -9.94 15.40
N LYS A 69 -20.77 -10.50 16.17
CA LYS A 69 -22.10 -9.93 16.41
C LYS A 69 -22.06 -8.55 17.06
N ARG A 70 -21.16 -8.34 18.03
CA ARG A 70 -20.97 -7.02 18.67
C ARG A 70 -20.51 -5.96 17.66
N VAL A 71 -19.54 -6.30 16.80
CA VAL A 71 -19.03 -5.37 15.78
C VAL A 71 -20.13 -5.01 14.77
N PHE A 72 -20.85 -6.00 14.22
CA PHE A 72 -21.94 -5.73 13.28
C PHE A 72 -23.06 -4.87 13.89
N SER A 73 -23.39 -5.09 15.17
CA SER A 73 -24.42 -4.30 15.87
C SER A 73 -23.99 -2.84 16.09
N LYS A 74 -22.69 -2.59 16.31
CA LYS A 74 -22.12 -1.24 16.47
C LYS A 74 -22.19 -0.42 15.18
N TYR A 75 -21.95 -1.06 14.03
CA TYR A 75 -21.88 -0.37 12.74
C TYR A 75 -23.14 -0.55 11.86
N SER A 76 -24.17 -1.21 12.39
CA SER A 76 -25.46 -1.33 11.72
C SER A 76 -26.05 0.06 11.42
N PRO A 77 -26.62 0.28 10.22
CA PRO A 77 -27.27 1.55 9.87
C PRO A 77 -28.31 2.01 10.89
N ALA A 78 -28.98 1.07 11.56
CA ALA A 78 -29.99 1.34 12.60
C ALA A 78 -29.41 2.01 13.87
N ASN A 79 -28.09 1.99 14.06
CA ASN A 79 -27.39 2.50 15.24
C ASN A 79 -26.56 3.77 14.95
N ARG A 80 -26.51 4.22 13.68
CA ARG A 80 -26.03 5.57 13.36
C ARG A 80 -27.19 6.53 13.64
N GLY A 81 -27.14 7.20 14.78
CA GLY A 81 -28.08 8.27 15.11
C GLY A 81 -28.25 9.19 13.91
N THR A 82 -29.50 9.42 13.53
CA THR A 82 -29.85 10.45 12.54
C THR A 82 -29.17 11.75 12.97
N PRO A 83 -28.36 12.40 12.11
CA PRO A 83 -27.85 13.73 12.42
C PRO A 83 -29.06 14.62 12.72
N ASN A 84 -29.04 15.24 13.90
CA ASN A 84 -30.05 16.21 14.31
C ASN A 84 -30.14 17.28 13.20
N ALA A 85 -31.31 17.42 12.58
CA ALA A 85 -31.57 18.46 11.61
C ALA A 85 -31.98 19.72 12.38
N ASP A 86 -30.97 20.50 12.79
CA ASP A 86 -31.11 21.90 13.19
C ASP A 86 -30.57 22.81 12.07
#